data_AF-A0A9X5P085-F1
#
_entry.id   AF-A0A9X5P085-F1
#
_cell.length_a   1.000
_cell.length_b   1.000
_cell.length_c   1.000
_cell.angle_alpha   90.00
_cell.angle_beta   90.00
_cell.angle_gamma   90.00
#
_symmetry.space_group_name_H-M   'P 1'
#
loop_
_entity.id
_entity.type
_entity.pdbx_description
1 polymer ?
#
loop_
_entity_poly.entity_id
_entity_poly.type
_entity_poly.pdbx_seq_one_letter_code
_entity_poly.pdbx_strand_id
1 'polypeptide(L)'
;MQNNIVKLILEIEKRPAMYIGRNSIFCLKAFLDGWHFRNPKQTENSEILIEFADWIQEKFNIDQYSVSWDKLLFLLYQDEEIALNSFFFKL
;
A
#
# COMPACT_ATOMS: atom_id res chain seq x y z
N MET A 1 1.29 0.87 21.22
CA MET A 1 0.73 0.80 19.86
C MET A 1 1.58 -0.16 19.07
N GLN A 2 1.00 -1.19 18.45
CA GLN A 2 1.78 -2.15 17.67
C GLN A 2 2.37 -1.43 16.46
N ASN A 3 3.70 -1.32 16.38
CA ASN A 3 4.39 -0.71 15.25
C ASN A 3 4.54 -1.71 14.10
N ASN A 4 3.49 -2.46 13.80
CA ASN A 4 3.48 -3.47 12.76
C ASN A 4 2.61 -3.01 11.59
N ILE A 5 3.23 -2.83 10.42
CA ILE A 5 2.54 -2.23 9.27
C ILE A 5 1.41 -3.12 8.73
N VAL A 6 1.56 -4.44 8.79
CA VAL A 6 0.55 -5.40 8.32
C VAL A 6 -0.71 -5.29 9.16
N LYS A 7 -0.56 -5.22 10.49
CA LYS A 7 -1.70 -5.05 11.39
C LYS A 7 -2.41 -3.71 11.17
N LEU A 8 -1.65 -2.65 10.92
CA LEU A 8 -2.25 -1.35 10.59
C LEU A 8 -3.07 -1.43 9.30
N ILE A 9 -2.54 -2.08 8.26
CA ILE A 9 -3.23 -2.25 6.98
C ILE A 9 -4.54 -3.02 7.17
N LEU A 10 -4.54 -4.11 7.94
CA LEU A 10 -5.77 -4.87 8.25
C LEU A 10 -6.82 -4.06 9.02
N GLU A 11 -6.40 -3.11 9.86
CA GLU A 11 -7.35 -2.20 10.52
C GLU A 11 -7.89 -1.13 9.57
N ILE A 12 -7.06 -0.63 8.64
CA ILE A 12 -7.48 0.32 7.61
C ILE A 12 -8.48 -0.33 6.65
N GLU A 13 -8.23 -1.55 6.19
CA GLU A 13 -9.09 -2.31 5.27
C GLU A 13 -10.54 -2.37 5.75
N LYS A 14 -10.77 -2.53 7.06
CA LYS A 14 -12.12 -2.59 7.64
C LYS A 14 -12.92 -1.31 7.41
N ARG A 15 -12.27 -0.15 7.42
CA ARG A 15 -12.92 1.18 7.31
C ARG A 15 -12.00 2.22 6.64
N PRO A 16 -11.63 2.09 5.36
CA PRO A 16 -10.54 2.88 4.77
C PRO A 16 -10.79 4.38 4.86
N ALA A 17 -11.97 4.85 4.47
CA ALA A 17 -12.33 6.27 4.53
C ALA A 17 -12.22 6.91 5.93
N MET A 18 -12.29 6.13 7.02
CA MET A 18 -12.08 6.64 8.39
C MET A 18 -10.62 7.01 8.66
N TYR A 19 -9.66 6.31 8.04
CA TYR A 19 -8.23 6.54 8.21
C TYR A 19 -7.66 7.47 7.14
N ILE A 20 -8.11 7.32 5.89
CA ILE A 20 -7.49 7.95 4.72
C ILE A 20 -8.43 8.93 3.99
N GLY A 21 -9.60 9.24 4.57
CA GLY A 21 -10.54 10.28 4.11
C GLY A 21 -11.40 9.90 2.91
N ARG A 22 -10.89 9.05 2.00
CA ARG A 22 -11.60 8.51 0.84
C ARG A 22 -10.99 7.19 0.40
N ASN A 23 -11.74 6.38 -0.35
CA ASN A 23 -11.25 5.11 -0.90
C ASN A 23 -10.28 5.39 -2.06
N SER A 24 -9.00 5.61 -1.73
CA SER A 24 -7.96 5.98 -2.69
C SER A 24 -6.65 5.25 -2.39
N ILE A 25 -6.11 4.57 -3.39
CA ILE A 25 -4.78 3.93 -3.30
C ILE A 25 -3.68 4.95 -2.98
N PHE A 26 -3.77 6.17 -3.50
CA PHE A 26 -2.80 7.23 -3.24
C PHE A 26 -2.92 7.79 -1.83
N CYS A 27 -4.14 7.93 -1.31
CA CYS A 27 -4.35 8.33 0.09
C CYS A 27 -3.80 7.25 1.04
N LEU A 28 -3.97 5.97 0.72
CA LEU A 28 -3.36 4.88 1.48
C LEU A 28 -1.84 4.98 1.48
N LYS A 29 -1.21 5.16 0.31
CA LYS A 29 0.25 5.31 0.20
C LYS A 29 0.76 6.46 1.05
N ALA A 30 0.16 7.65 0.92
CA ALA A 30 0.55 8.83 1.68
C ALA A 30 0.43 8.60 3.20
N PHE A 31 -0.64 7.93 3.64
CA PHE A 31 -0.84 7.59 5.03
C PHE A 31 0.23 6.62 5.54
N LEU A 32 0.49 5.53 4.83
CA LEU A 32 1.48 4.53 5.22
C LEU A 32 2.91 5.09 5.22
N ASP A 33 3.24 5.95 4.26
CA ASP A 33 4.53 6.67 4.23
C ASP A 33 4.67 7.58 5.44
N GLY A 34 3.69 8.45 5.68
CA GLY A 34 3.71 9.35 6.84
C GLY A 34 3.78 8.58 8.16
N TRP A 35 3.07 7.46 8.24
CA TRP A 35 3.14 6.55 9.37
C TRP A 35 4.57 5.98 9.50
N HIS A 36 5.14 5.36 8.48
CA HIS A 36 6.49 4.78 8.53
C HIS A 36 7.56 5.84 8.89
N PHE A 37 7.56 6.98 8.20
CA PHE A 37 8.56 8.04 8.38
C PHE A 37 8.45 8.80 9.71
N ARG A 38 7.33 8.68 10.44
CA ARG A 38 7.24 9.21 11.82
C ARG A 38 8.28 8.61 12.75
N ASN A 39 8.64 7.33 12.53
CA ASN A 39 9.65 6.61 13.30
C ASN A 39 10.15 5.37 12.54
N PRO A 40 11.08 5.52 11.57
CA PRO A 40 11.51 4.44 10.70
C PRO A 40 12.10 3.25 11.46
N LYS A 41 12.87 3.52 12.53
CA LYS A 41 13.56 2.50 13.34
C LYS A 41 12.64 1.59 14.14
N GLN A 42 11.38 1.94 14.27
CA GLN A 42 10.41 1.18 15.05
C GLN A 42 9.35 0.50 14.19
N THR A 43 9.33 0.74 12.88
CA THR A 43 8.32 0.14 12.00
C THR A 43 8.73 -1.29 11.63
N GLU A 44 8.00 -2.26 12.17
CA GLU A 44 8.16 -3.67 11.85
C GLU A 44 7.47 -4.00 10.52
N ASN A 45 8.12 -4.90 9.76
CA ASN A 45 7.60 -5.48 8.52
C ASN A 45 7.35 -4.49 7.38
N SER A 46 7.97 -3.31 7.35
CA SER A 46 7.85 -2.37 6.21
C SER A 46 8.38 -2.95 4.89
N GLU A 47 9.32 -3.90 4.97
CA GLU A 47 9.90 -4.64 3.84
C GLU A 47 8.80 -5.23 2.93
N ILE A 48 7.66 -5.65 3.51
CA ILE A 48 6.55 -6.28 2.77
C ILE A 48 6.00 -5.39 1.65
N LEU A 49 6.05 -4.05 1.81
CA LEU A 49 5.56 -3.13 0.79
C LEU A 49 6.53 -2.99 -0.39
N ILE A 50 7.82 -3.28 -0.16
CA ILE A 50 8.84 -3.36 -1.22
C ILE A 50 8.63 -4.67 -1.98
N GLU A 51 8.59 -5.79 -1.25
CA GLU A 51 8.35 -7.12 -1.81
C GLU A 51 7.03 -7.18 -2.60
N PHE A 52 5.99 -6.47 -2.14
CA PHE A 52 4.72 -6.37 -2.84
C PHE A 52 4.83 -5.63 -4.17
N ALA A 53 5.63 -4.56 -4.25
CA ALA A 53 5.86 -3.85 -5.51
C ALA A 53 6.63 -4.73 -6.50
N ASP A 54 7.61 -5.51 -6.03
CA ASP A 54 8.35 -6.47 -6.83
C ASP A 54 7.43 -7.59 -7.35
N TRP A 55 6.59 -8.14 -6.46
CA TRP A 55 5.61 -9.16 -6.83
C TRP A 55 4.62 -8.66 -7.90
N ILE A 56 4.13 -7.41 -7.82
CA ILE A 56 3.25 -6.84 -8.87
C ILE A 56 4.00 -6.77 -10.20
N GLN A 57 5.23 -6.28 -10.21
CA GLN A 57 6.03 -6.16 -11.44
C GLN A 57 6.24 -7.52 -12.10
N GLU A 58 6.67 -8.51 -11.32
CA GLU A 58 6.86 -9.89 -11.80
C GLU A 58 5.55 -10.51 -12.27
N LYS A 59 4.47 -10.35 -11.50
CA LYS A 59 3.17 -10.98 -11.81
C LYS A 59 2.56 -10.48 -13.11
N PHE A 60 2.77 -9.21 -13.44
CA PHE A 60 2.15 -8.55 -14.59
C PHE A 60 3.15 -8.20 -15.71
N ASN A 61 4.39 -8.68 -15.64
CA ASN A 61 5.48 -8.37 -16.59
C ASN A 61 5.63 -6.86 -16.83
N ILE A 62 5.59 -6.06 -15.76
CA ILE A 62 5.77 -4.61 -15.84
C ILE A 62 7.27 -4.30 -15.73
N ASP A 63 7.86 -3.87 -16.84
CA ASP A 63 9.27 -3.44 -16.89
C ASP A 63 9.40 -1.95 -16.50
N GLN A 64 9.05 -1.63 -15.25
CA GLN A 64 9.18 -0.27 -14.71
C GLN A 64 9.95 -0.27 -13.39
N TYR A 65 11.22 0.10 -13.47
CA TYR A 65 12.10 0.17 -12.32
C TYR A 65 11.64 1.21 -11.29
N SER A 66 11.74 0.85 -10.01
CA SER A 66 11.57 1.76 -8.86
C SER A 66 10.20 2.45 -8.79
N VAL A 67 9.15 1.82 -9.31
CA VAL A 67 7.77 2.33 -9.22
C VAL A 67 7.09 1.75 -7.98
N SER A 68 6.48 2.62 -7.19
CA SER A 68 5.78 2.22 -5.97
C SER A 68 4.49 1.44 -6.28
N TRP A 69 4.11 0.53 -5.38
CA TRP A 69 2.95 -0.35 -5.53
C TRP A 69 1.64 0.39 -5.84
N ASP A 70 1.44 1.61 -5.32
CA ASP A 70 0.25 2.43 -5.57
C ASP A 70 0.15 2.85 -7.03
N LYS A 71 1.29 3.23 -7.63
CA LYS A 71 1.37 3.59 -9.05
C LYS A 71 1.23 2.37 -9.95
N LEU A 72 1.82 1.24 -9.57
CA LEU A 72 1.69 -0.03 -10.31
C LEU A 72 0.22 -0.49 -10.35
N LEU A 73 -0.46 -0.48 -9.20
CA LEU A 73 -1.88 -0.84 -9.14
C LEU A 73 -2.75 0.17 -9.91
N PHE A 74 -2.49 1.46 -9.78
CA PHE A 74 -3.22 2.46 -10.55
C PHE A 74 -3.00 2.31 -12.06
N LEU A 75 -1.77 1.99 -12.50
CA LEU A 75 -1.48 1.71 -13.91
C LEU A 75 -2.32 0.54 -14.44
N LEU A 76 -2.48 -0.52 -13.65
CA LEU A 76 -3.24 -1.72 -14.02
C LEU A 76 -4.76 -1.49 -14.04
N TYR A 77 -5.29 -0.73 -13.09
CA TYR A 77 -6.74 -0.62 -12.88
C TYR A 77 -7.36 0.69 -13.37
N GLN A 78 -6.57 1.77 -13.48
CA GLN A 78 -7.00 3.11 -13.89
C GLN A 78 -8.16 3.69 -13.05
N ASP A 79 -8.34 3.17 -11.83
CA ASP A 79 -9.35 3.59 -10.87
C ASP A 79 -8.78 3.43 -9.45
N GLU A 80 -8.87 4.50 -8.64
CA GLU A 80 -8.23 4.53 -7.32
C GLU A 80 -8.87 3.56 -6.32
N GLU A 81 -10.19 3.33 -6.41
CA GLU A 81 -10.93 2.47 -5.48
C GLU A 81 -10.76 0.99 -5.86
N ILE A 82 -10.78 0.67 -7.15
CA ILE A 82 -10.47 -0.69 -7.63
C ILE A 82 -9.01 -1.04 -7.31
N ALA A 83 -8.07 -0.10 -7.50
CA ALA A 83 -6.68 -0.30 -7.12
C ALA A 83 -6.53 -0.53 -5.60
N LEU A 84 -7.23 0.26 -4.78
CA LEU A 84 -7.24 0.10 -3.32
C LEU A 84 -7.77 -1.28 -2.89
N ASN A 85 -8.93 -1.69 -3.43
CA ASN A 85 -9.49 -3.01 -3.14
C ASN A 85 -8.56 -4.14 -3.59
N SER A 86 -7.88 -3.95 -4.72
CA SER A 86 -6.88 -4.91 -5.22
C SER A 86 -5.64 -4.97 -4.35
N PHE A 87 -5.23 -3.87 -3.71
CA PHE A 87 -4.17 -3.87 -2.71
C PHE A 87 -4.55 -4.76 -1.52
N PHE A 88 -5.70 -4.51 -0.90
CA PHE A 88 -6.15 -5.27 0.26
C PHE A 88 -6.35 -6.76 -0.03
N PHE A 89 -6.80 -7.11 -1.24
CA PHE A 89 -6.99 -8.50 -1.63
C PHE A 89 -5.68 -9.26 -1.90
N LYS A 90 -4.60 -8.57 -2.27
CA LYS A 90 -3.35 -9.19 -2.75
C LYS A 90 -2.21 -9.15 -1.74
N LEU A 91 -2.26 -8.25 -0.78
CA LEU A 91 -1.29 -8.15 0.31
C LEU A 91 -1.65 -9.12 1.44
#